data_AF-A0A1A9R0W4-F1
#
_entry.id   AF-A0A1A9R0W4-F1
#
_cell.length_a   1.000
_cell.length_b   1.000
_cell.length_c   1.000
_cell.angle_alpha   90.00
_cell.angle_beta   90.00
_cell.angle_gamma   90.00
#
_symmetry.space_group_name_H-M   'P 1'
#
loop_
_entity.id
_entity.type
_entity.pdbx_description
1 polymer ?
#
loop_
_entity_poly.entity_id
_entity_poly.type
_entity_poly.pdbx_seq_one_letter_code
_entity_poly.pdbx_strand_id
1 'polypeptide(L)'
;MMRITADSHLESLLAPLPANEQGEAIGIVLEDSADYLRLEAEMMKVGSLQHQDVDWDTAEALAITMLSHKGKDLKVLGHLLHCLQHEGNGVRFALSLRLLAGCLDAWWALAYPFNGPRGAKMRPRLFQQFTQRTLKLASGLDFHNAEDEYQACQHSLEKLQTLAVAKQLPADSLDELKRLLDEKQPNQNSAASGSQGGNASGGDARRAASSSSNEAEKADQPGGAKVPELRLEAGNERANRQSLLKMADFLGEQNPGEPLAYRLRRYAIWSAIQALPAAREGGRTELAPVAADRVADYREALSRGGDEALWQRIEKSVAVSPYWIEGHRLSAELAKRLGLPRCAEAIRDESVWFVERLSGIESLTFNDGSPFVDKETQQWLYSGAGSGANDGAGGGEAWHAGLEEARSYMGSEGLGPALQVLDQGLASARSLRESTYWRLANADLLHEAGLETLAQQHYSTLHQTVNALDLEQWEPALVSRLQASLRT
;
A
#
# COMPACT_ATOMS: atom_id res chain seq x y z
N MET A 1 -7.56 -2.31 25.56
CA MET A 1 -7.86 -3.67 25.06
C MET A 1 -6.55 -4.44 25.03
N MET A 2 -6.51 -5.62 25.66
CA MET A 2 -5.29 -6.43 25.75
C MET A 2 -5.24 -7.36 24.54
N ARG A 3 -4.17 -7.25 23.74
CA ARG A 3 -3.94 -8.03 22.52
C ARG A 3 -2.57 -8.68 22.59
N ILE A 4 -2.44 -9.94 22.17
CA ILE A 4 -1.18 -10.68 22.23
C ILE A 4 -0.32 -10.32 21.02
N THR A 5 0.80 -9.63 21.27
CA THR A 5 1.74 -9.20 20.23
C THR A 5 3.19 -9.53 20.58
N ALA A 6 3.45 -10.01 21.80
CA ALA A 6 4.80 -10.30 22.30
C ALA A 6 4.78 -11.52 23.22
N ASP A 7 5.95 -12.13 23.40
CA ASP A 7 6.14 -13.30 24.26
C ASP A 7 5.79 -13.05 25.72
N SER A 8 6.08 -11.85 26.24
CA SER A 8 5.76 -11.47 27.61
C SER A 8 4.25 -11.55 27.91
N HIS A 9 3.39 -11.43 26.90
CA HIS A 9 1.94 -11.55 27.09
C HIS A 9 1.53 -13.01 27.35
N LEU A 10 2.32 -13.99 26.88
CA LEU A 10 2.06 -15.41 27.08
C LEU A 10 2.33 -15.86 28.52
N GLU A 11 3.23 -15.18 29.23
CA GLU A 11 3.60 -15.53 30.61
C GLU A 11 2.38 -15.58 31.54
N SER A 12 1.47 -14.60 31.43
CA SER A 12 0.24 -14.55 32.23
C SER A 12 -0.72 -15.70 31.94
N LEU A 13 -0.74 -16.19 30.70
CA LEU A 13 -1.60 -17.30 30.26
C LEU A 13 -1.05 -18.65 30.71
N LEU A 14 0.27 -18.76 30.84
CA LEU A 14 0.97 -19.97 31.25
C LEU A 14 1.16 -20.06 32.77
N ALA A 15 1.12 -18.92 33.47
CA ALA A 15 1.28 -18.86 34.91
C ALA A 15 0.21 -19.70 35.66
N PRO A 16 0.60 -20.31 36.80
CA PRO A 16 -0.32 -21.04 37.66
C PRO A 16 -1.42 -20.13 38.21
N LEU A 17 -2.64 -20.65 38.26
CA LEU A 17 -3.80 -19.99 38.86
C LEU A 17 -4.01 -20.43 40.31
N PRO A 18 -4.90 -19.78 41.08
CA PRO A 18 -5.31 -20.28 42.38
C PRO A 18 -5.69 -21.77 42.32
N ALA A 19 -5.27 -22.52 43.33
CA ALA A 19 -5.51 -23.95 43.38
C ALA A 19 -7.01 -24.25 43.38
N ASN A 20 -7.42 -25.23 42.58
CA ASN A 20 -8.79 -25.75 42.58
C ASN A 20 -9.04 -26.61 43.83
N GLU A 21 -10.25 -27.16 43.95
CA GLU A 21 -10.63 -28.06 45.06
C GLU A 21 -9.76 -29.33 45.16
N GLN A 22 -9.02 -29.67 44.10
CA GLN A 22 -8.12 -30.81 44.01
C GLN A 22 -6.65 -30.44 44.28
N GLY A 23 -6.36 -29.18 44.61
CA GLY A 23 -5.01 -28.67 44.88
C GLY A 23 -4.19 -28.34 43.63
N GLU A 24 -4.80 -28.39 42.45
CA GLU A 24 -4.15 -28.12 41.15
C GLU A 24 -4.27 -26.63 40.79
N ALA A 25 -3.17 -26.01 40.38
CA ALA A 25 -3.07 -24.57 40.10
C ALA A 25 -3.69 -24.16 38.74
N ILE A 26 -4.94 -24.55 38.49
CA ILE A 26 -5.66 -24.37 37.21
C ILE A 26 -6.93 -23.53 37.32
N GLY A 27 -7.28 -23.03 38.51
CA GLY A 27 -8.47 -22.20 38.71
C GLY A 27 -9.80 -22.97 38.65
N ILE A 28 -10.87 -22.27 38.28
CA ILE A 28 -12.25 -22.79 38.31
C ILE A 28 -12.75 -23.23 36.93
N VAL A 29 -13.83 -24.03 36.90
CA VAL A 29 -14.53 -24.42 35.67
C VAL A 29 -15.26 -23.20 35.07
N LEU A 30 -15.20 -23.05 33.74
CA LEU A 30 -15.69 -21.86 33.04
C LEU A 30 -16.98 -22.06 32.23
N GLU A 31 -17.45 -23.30 32.05
CA GLU A 31 -18.51 -23.68 31.11
C GLU A 31 -19.82 -22.88 31.30
N ASP A 32 -20.17 -22.53 32.55
CA ASP A 32 -21.37 -21.75 32.87
C ASP A 32 -21.10 -20.24 33.09
N SER A 33 -19.87 -19.79 32.86
CA SER A 33 -19.53 -18.38 33.09
C SER A 33 -20.08 -17.49 31.98
N ALA A 34 -20.58 -16.30 32.35
CA ALA A 34 -21.11 -15.33 31.38
C ALA A 34 -20.07 -14.95 30.30
N ASP A 35 -18.79 -14.88 30.68
CA ASP A 35 -17.69 -14.57 29.75
C ASP A 35 -17.44 -15.72 28.75
N TYR A 36 -17.55 -16.98 29.20
CA TYR A 36 -17.42 -18.13 28.31
C TYR A 36 -18.58 -18.19 27.31
N LEU A 37 -19.82 -18.02 27.78
CA LEU A 37 -21.01 -18.01 26.91
C LEU A 37 -20.95 -16.87 25.89
N ARG A 38 -20.43 -15.70 26.29
CA ARG A 38 -20.21 -14.57 25.38
C ARG A 38 -19.12 -14.86 24.36
N LEU A 39 -18.01 -15.46 24.77
CA LEU A 39 -16.96 -15.90 23.85
C LEU A 39 -17.51 -16.91 22.83
N GLU A 40 -18.26 -17.91 23.30
CA GLU A 40 -18.86 -18.93 22.44
C GLU A 40 -19.84 -18.33 21.43
N ALA A 41 -20.68 -17.37 21.86
CA ALA A 41 -21.59 -16.64 20.98
C ALA A 41 -20.86 -15.87 19.87
N GLU A 42 -19.74 -15.21 20.17
CA GLU A 42 -18.92 -14.57 19.14
C GLU A 42 -18.28 -15.59 18.20
N MET A 43 -17.76 -16.69 18.74
CA MET A 43 -17.09 -17.73 17.96
C MET A 43 -18.04 -18.56 17.09
N MET A 44 -19.32 -18.66 17.44
CA MET A 44 -20.35 -19.28 16.59
C MET A 44 -20.66 -18.49 15.32
N LYS A 45 -20.36 -17.18 15.29
CA LYS A 45 -20.53 -16.36 14.08
C LYS A 45 -19.47 -16.68 13.01
N VAL A 46 -18.35 -17.30 13.41
CA VAL A 46 -17.25 -17.67 12.50
C VAL A 46 -17.75 -18.73 11.50
N GLY A 47 -17.92 -18.33 10.24
CA GLY A 47 -18.42 -19.20 9.17
C GLY A 47 -19.94 -19.22 9.00
N SER A 48 -20.68 -18.36 9.72
CA SER A 48 -22.11 -18.13 9.48
C SER A 48 -22.32 -17.26 8.24
N LEU A 49 -23.34 -17.54 7.43
CA LEU A 49 -23.76 -16.75 6.26
C LEU A 49 -24.41 -15.41 6.65
N GLN A 50 -24.60 -15.15 7.94
CA GLN A 50 -25.24 -13.93 8.44
C GLN A 50 -24.24 -12.77 8.49
N HIS A 51 -24.64 -11.59 8.00
CA HIS A 51 -23.86 -10.35 7.87
C HIS A 51 -23.37 -9.71 9.20
N GLN A 52 -23.22 -10.47 10.29
CA GLN A 52 -22.58 -9.98 11.52
C GLN A 52 -21.11 -10.38 11.52
N ASP A 53 -20.24 -9.38 11.43
CA ASP A 53 -18.81 -9.55 11.63
C ASP A 53 -18.53 -10.02 13.07
N VAL A 54 -17.63 -10.98 13.21
CA VAL A 54 -17.16 -11.48 14.51
C VAL A 54 -16.34 -10.38 15.18
N ASP A 55 -16.63 -10.07 16.44
CA ASP A 55 -15.80 -9.14 17.23
C ASP A 55 -14.58 -9.89 17.79
N TRP A 56 -13.54 -10.01 16.97
CA TRP A 56 -12.30 -10.71 17.30
C TRP A 56 -11.54 -10.07 18.47
N ASP A 57 -11.58 -8.75 18.60
CA ASP A 57 -10.91 -8.02 19.68
C ASP A 57 -11.57 -8.34 21.04
N THR A 58 -12.90 -8.36 21.07
CA THR A 58 -13.65 -8.78 22.27
C THR A 58 -13.42 -10.26 22.58
N ALA A 59 -13.43 -11.13 21.56
CA ALA A 59 -13.19 -12.56 21.75
C ALA A 59 -11.79 -12.85 22.32
N GLU A 60 -10.75 -12.21 21.78
CA GLU A 60 -9.37 -12.32 22.28
C GLU A 60 -9.27 -11.81 23.73
N ALA A 61 -9.81 -10.62 24.03
CA ALA A 61 -9.75 -10.04 25.37
C ALA A 61 -10.47 -10.91 26.42
N LEU A 62 -11.63 -11.48 26.09
CA LEU A 62 -12.36 -12.40 26.96
C LEU A 62 -11.55 -13.68 27.22
N ALA A 63 -10.97 -14.28 26.16
CA ALA A 63 -10.18 -15.49 26.29
C ALA A 63 -8.91 -15.27 27.14
N ILE A 64 -8.21 -14.15 26.96
CA ILE A 64 -7.06 -13.77 27.79
C ILE A 64 -7.47 -13.62 29.24
N THR A 65 -8.53 -12.86 29.50
CA THR A 65 -9.00 -12.60 30.88
C THR A 65 -9.37 -13.89 31.60
N MET A 66 -10.02 -14.82 30.91
CA MET A 66 -10.39 -16.12 31.47
C MET A 66 -9.17 -17.00 31.77
N LEU A 67 -8.23 -17.13 30.84
CA LEU A 67 -7.05 -17.99 30.99
C LEU A 67 -6.01 -17.42 31.97
N SER A 68 -5.90 -16.09 32.08
CA SER A 68 -4.95 -15.43 32.99
C SER A 68 -5.46 -15.27 34.42
N HIS A 69 -6.78 -15.27 34.65
CA HIS A 69 -7.35 -14.98 35.97
C HIS A 69 -8.37 -15.97 36.52
N LYS A 70 -9.07 -16.73 35.67
CA LYS A 70 -10.22 -17.54 36.13
C LYS A 70 -9.96 -19.04 36.10
N GLY A 71 -9.63 -19.60 34.95
CA GLY A 71 -9.54 -21.04 34.78
C GLY A 71 -8.78 -21.45 33.52
N LYS A 72 -8.01 -22.54 33.60
CA LYS A 72 -7.34 -23.15 32.45
C LYS A 72 -8.31 -24.10 31.75
N ASP A 73 -8.88 -23.62 30.65
CA ASP A 73 -9.85 -24.34 29.85
C ASP A 73 -9.35 -24.54 28.41
N LEU A 74 -9.38 -25.79 27.95
CA LEU A 74 -8.89 -26.17 26.63
C LEU A 74 -9.77 -25.64 25.49
N LYS A 75 -11.10 -25.53 25.68
CA LYS A 75 -11.98 -24.94 24.65
C LYS A 75 -11.66 -23.45 24.48
N VAL A 76 -11.49 -22.73 25.59
CA VAL A 76 -11.07 -21.31 25.57
C VAL A 76 -9.72 -21.13 24.90
N LEU A 77 -8.75 -22.01 25.20
CA LEU A 77 -7.47 -22.04 24.48
C LEU A 77 -7.68 -22.20 22.97
N GLY A 78 -8.53 -23.13 22.55
CA GLY A 78 -8.85 -23.34 21.13
C GLY A 78 -9.42 -22.12 20.42
N HIS A 79 -10.22 -21.31 21.11
CA HIS A 79 -10.73 -20.04 20.60
C HIS A 79 -9.63 -18.97 20.55
N LEU A 80 -8.81 -18.84 21.60
CA LEU A 80 -7.69 -17.90 21.61
C LEU A 80 -6.70 -18.20 20.49
N LEU A 81 -6.35 -19.47 20.26
CA LEU A 81 -5.52 -19.88 19.13
C LEU A 81 -6.13 -19.46 17.79
N HIS A 82 -7.45 -19.57 17.63
CA HIS A 82 -8.14 -19.08 16.44
C HIS A 82 -7.97 -17.55 16.29
N CYS A 83 -8.21 -16.77 17.35
CA CYS A 83 -8.04 -15.31 17.33
C CYS A 83 -6.61 -14.89 16.93
N LEU A 84 -5.59 -15.66 17.33
CA LEU A 84 -4.20 -15.38 16.95
C LEU A 84 -3.88 -15.76 15.50
N GLN A 85 -4.54 -16.78 14.95
CA GLN A 85 -4.22 -17.36 13.65
C GLN A 85 -5.07 -16.79 12.50
N HIS A 86 -6.26 -16.24 12.77
CA HIS A 86 -7.23 -15.87 11.72
C HIS A 86 -6.75 -14.77 10.77
N GLU A 87 -5.86 -13.89 11.22
CA GLU A 87 -5.36 -12.74 10.44
C GLU A 87 -4.25 -13.09 9.45
N GLY A 88 -3.73 -14.33 9.44
CA GLY A 88 -2.56 -14.67 8.61
C GLY A 88 -1.26 -13.96 9.02
N ASN A 89 -1.20 -13.44 10.25
CA ASN A 89 -0.06 -12.73 10.80
C ASN A 89 1.03 -13.72 11.28
N GLY A 90 2.20 -13.77 10.62
CA GLY A 90 3.31 -14.69 10.97
C GLY A 90 3.78 -14.62 12.43
N VAL A 91 3.92 -13.41 13.00
CA VAL A 91 4.28 -13.21 14.42
C VAL A 91 3.22 -13.80 15.35
N ARG A 92 1.95 -13.45 15.14
CA ARG A 92 0.84 -13.95 15.98
C ARG A 92 0.63 -15.45 15.79
N PHE A 93 0.88 -15.97 14.59
CA PHE A 93 0.88 -17.39 14.30
C PHE A 93 1.99 -18.11 15.08
N ALA A 94 3.23 -17.63 15.05
CA ALA A 94 4.31 -18.16 15.88
C ALA A 94 3.98 -18.12 17.37
N LEU A 95 3.43 -17.01 17.86
CA LEU A 95 2.97 -16.88 19.25
C LEU A 95 1.86 -17.87 19.60
N SER A 96 0.95 -18.19 18.67
CA SER A 96 -0.08 -19.20 18.89
C SER A 96 0.50 -20.61 19.04
N LEU A 97 1.50 -20.97 18.21
CA LEU A 97 2.20 -22.25 18.32
C LEU A 97 2.97 -22.35 19.63
N ARG A 98 3.62 -21.24 20.02
CA ARG A 98 4.37 -21.13 21.28
C ARG A 98 3.46 -21.21 22.50
N LEU A 99 2.29 -20.57 22.45
CA LEU A 99 1.26 -20.69 23.49
C LEU A 99 0.81 -22.14 23.62
N LEU A 100 0.47 -22.81 22.52
CA LEU A 100 0.05 -24.21 22.55
C LEU A 100 1.16 -25.11 23.14
N ALA A 101 2.41 -24.93 22.71
CA ALA A 101 3.57 -25.65 23.27
C ALA A 101 3.73 -25.39 24.79
N GLY A 102 3.61 -24.13 25.22
CA GLY A 102 3.65 -23.77 26.64
C GLY A 102 2.51 -24.40 27.44
N CYS A 103 1.30 -24.46 26.87
CA CYS A 103 0.16 -25.12 27.50
C CYS A 103 0.41 -26.63 27.65
N LEU A 104 0.98 -27.29 26.64
CA LEU A 104 1.36 -28.70 26.70
C LEU A 104 2.31 -28.98 27.87
N ASP A 105 3.27 -28.09 28.12
CA ASP A 105 4.24 -28.21 29.21
C ASP A 105 3.66 -27.87 30.58
N ALA A 106 2.85 -26.81 30.68
CA ALA A 106 2.39 -26.28 31.96
C ALA A 106 1.17 -27.02 32.53
N TRP A 107 0.03 -26.95 31.84
CA TRP A 107 -1.27 -27.28 32.45
C TRP A 107 -2.18 -28.16 31.59
N TRP A 108 -1.75 -28.57 30.38
CA TRP A 108 -2.54 -29.42 29.46
C TRP A 108 -3.08 -30.71 30.09
N ALA A 109 -2.29 -31.30 31.00
CA ALA A 109 -2.68 -32.55 31.64
C ALA A 109 -3.84 -32.37 32.65
N LEU A 110 -4.00 -31.15 33.17
CA LEU A 110 -4.88 -30.84 34.29
C LEU A 110 -6.08 -29.97 33.85
N ALA A 111 -5.97 -29.27 32.71
CA ALA A 111 -6.99 -28.33 32.26
C ALA A 111 -8.37 -28.93 32.00
N TYR A 112 -9.38 -28.09 32.24
CA TYR A 112 -10.78 -28.37 31.96
C TYR A 112 -11.06 -28.40 30.44
N PRO A 113 -12.13 -29.08 29.99
CA PRO A 113 -13.03 -29.94 30.77
C PRO A 113 -12.49 -31.37 30.97
N PHE A 114 -11.27 -31.65 30.48
CA PHE A 114 -10.74 -33.02 30.34
C PHE A 114 -9.63 -33.31 31.35
N ASN A 115 -9.84 -32.94 32.62
CA ASN A 115 -8.86 -33.16 33.68
C ASN A 115 -8.67 -34.66 33.99
N GLY A 116 -7.42 -35.03 34.33
CA GLY A 116 -7.08 -36.39 34.75
C GLY A 116 -7.28 -37.48 33.68
N PRO A 117 -7.54 -38.75 34.07
CA PRO A 117 -7.57 -39.89 33.14
C PRO A 117 -8.76 -39.86 32.16
N ARG A 118 -9.82 -39.12 32.46
CA ARG A 118 -10.98 -38.93 31.56
C ARG A 118 -10.57 -38.21 30.26
N GLY A 119 -9.55 -37.37 30.32
CA GLY A 119 -9.02 -36.66 29.16
C GLY A 119 -8.07 -37.46 28.27
N ALA A 120 -7.70 -38.69 28.63
CA ALA A 120 -6.72 -39.48 27.87
C ALA A 120 -7.13 -39.72 26.41
N LYS A 121 -8.43 -39.83 26.12
CA LYS A 121 -8.94 -40.00 24.74
C LYS A 121 -9.37 -38.68 24.08
N MET A 122 -9.86 -37.73 24.86
CA MET A 122 -10.42 -36.48 24.33
C MET A 122 -9.35 -35.43 24.03
N ARG A 123 -8.27 -35.35 24.82
CA ARG A 123 -7.18 -34.39 24.58
C ARG A 123 -6.44 -34.64 23.26
N PRO A 124 -6.08 -35.88 22.88
CA PRO A 124 -5.52 -36.15 21.55
C PRO A 124 -6.45 -35.72 20.41
N ARG A 125 -7.76 -35.94 20.54
CA ARG A 125 -8.75 -35.51 19.54
C ARG A 125 -8.86 -33.98 19.45
N LEU A 126 -8.86 -33.31 20.59
CA LEU A 126 -8.90 -31.84 20.64
C LEU A 126 -7.60 -31.23 20.08
N PHE A 127 -6.45 -31.83 20.41
CA PHE A 127 -5.17 -31.45 19.83
C PHE A 127 -5.19 -31.58 18.30
N GLN A 128 -5.67 -32.71 17.78
CA GLN A 128 -5.85 -32.91 16.34
C GLN A 128 -6.78 -31.85 15.73
N GLN A 129 -7.87 -31.48 16.41
CA GLN A 129 -8.75 -30.41 15.94
C GLN A 129 -8.04 -29.05 15.89
N PHE A 130 -7.19 -28.73 16.88
CA PHE A 130 -6.40 -27.51 16.89
C PHE A 130 -5.40 -27.52 15.74
N THR A 131 -4.62 -28.58 15.57
CA THR A 131 -3.58 -28.65 14.54
C THR A 131 -4.16 -28.68 13.12
N GLN A 132 -5.29 -29.36 12.88
CA GLN A 132 -5.99 -29.30 11.59
C GLN A 132 -6.51 -27.89 11.26
N ARG A 133 -7.04 -27.19 12.25
CA ARG A 133 -7.49 -25.80 12.06
C ARG A 133 -6.29 -24.88 11.81
N THR A 134 -5.22 -25.02 12.58
CA THR A 134 -3.98 -24.28 12.40
C THR A 134 -3.39 -24.52 11.01
N LEU A 135 -3.40 -25.76 10.51
CA LEU A 135 -3.00 -26.09 9.14
C LEU A 135 -3.87 -25.38 8.10
N LYS A 136 -5.19 -25.38 8.27
CA LYS A 136 -6.11 -24.68 7.36
C LYS A 136 -5.87 -23.16 7.35
N LEU A 137 -5.56 -22.56 8.50
CA LEU A 137 -5.28 -21.12 8.59
C LEU A 137 -3.86 -20.79 8.11
N ALA A 138 -2.92 -21.74 8.19
CA ALA A 138 -1.55 -21.58 7.70
C ALA A 138 -1.48 -21.38 6.18
N SER A 139 -2.46 -21.86 5.41
CA SER A 139 -2.50 -21.62 3.97
C SER A 139 -2.57 -20.12 3.63
N GLY A 140 -3.09 -19.29 4.54
CA GLY A 140 -3.14 -17.83 4.40
C GLY A 140 -1.86 -17.10 4.83
N LEU A 141 -0.86 -17.79 5.41
CA LEU A 141 0.41 -17.17 5.79
C LEU A 141 1.26 -16.87 4.56
N ASP A 142 1.94 -15.73 4.55
CA ASP A 142 2.96 -15.39 3.55
C ASP A 142 4.22 -14.92 4.27
N PHE A 143 5.35 -15.54 3.95
CA PHE A 143 6.65 -15.24 4.58
C PHE A 143 7.59 -14.46 3.65
N HIS A 144 7.09 -13.90 2.55
CA HIS A 144 7.92 -13.08 1.66
C HIS A 144 8.57 -11.90 2.41
N ASN A 145 9.91 -11.88 2.45
CA ASN A 145 10.73 -10.93 3.22
C ASN A 145 10.45 -10.90 4.75
N ALA A 146 9.93 -12.00 5.30
CA ALA A 146 9.62 -12.18 6.72
C ALA A 146 10.38 -13.40 7.28
N GLU A 147 11.71 -13.38 7.14
CA GLU A 147 12.60 -14.48 7.55
C GLU A 147 12.55 -14.70 9.06
N ASP A 148 12.52 -13.64 9.87
CA ASP A 148 12.47 -13.77 11.33
C ASP A 148 11.15 -14.41 11.80
N GLU A 149 10.02 -14.06 11.18
CA GLU A 149 8.71 -14.65 11.45
C GLU A 149 8.62 -16.09 10.98
N TYR A 150 9.20 -16.38 9.82
CA TYR A 150 9.33 -17.74 9.30
C TYR A 150 10.13 -18.62 10.26
N GLN A 151 11.33 -18.17 10.66
CA GLN A 151 12.17 -18.85 11.63
C GLN A 151 11.47 -19.00 12.99
N ALA A 152 10.74 -17.98 13.45
CA ALA A 152 9.95 -18.07 14.67
C ALA A 152 8.82 -19.10 14.58
N CYS A 153 8.15 -19.21 13.43
CA CYS A 153 7.14 -20.24 13.16
C CYS A 153 7.77 -21.63 13.13
N GLN A 154 8.88 -21.81 12.41
CA GLN A 154 9.61 -23.08 12.33
C GLN A 154 10.08 -23.53 13.71
N HIS A 155 10.77 -22.68 14.46
CA HIS A 155 11.25 -22.99 15.81
C HIS A 155 10.12 -23.36 16.76
N SER A 156 9.00 -22.61 16.70
CA SER A 156 7.84 -22.89 17.56
C SER A 156 7.14 -24.20 17.15
N LEU A 157 7.11 -24.52 15.85
CA LEU A 157 6.58 -25.78 15.33
C LEU A 157 7.44 -26.98 15.73
N GLU A 158 8.77 -26.88 15.63
CA GLU A 158 9.69 -27.95 16.02
C GLU A 158 9.57 -28.28 17.52
N LYS A 159 9.48 -27.24 18.35
CA LYS A 159 9.20 -27.41 19.79
C LYS A 159 7.87 -28.13 20.00
N LEU A 160 6.82 -27.71 19.28
CA LEU A 160 5.49 -28.31 19.39
C LEU A 160 5.48 -29.78 18.93
N GLN A 161 6.18 -30.13 17.84
CA GLN A 161 6.34 -31.50 17.36
C GLN A 161 7.05 -32.38 18.41
N THR A 162 8.15 -31.87 18.99
CA THR A 162 8.89 -32.57 20.04
C THR A 162 7.99 -32.90 21.23
N LEU A 163 7.18 -31.93 21.68
CA LEU A 163 6.23 -32.12 22.77
C LEU A 163 5.06 -33.05 22.40
N ALA A 164 4.58 -32.99 21.16
CA ALA A 164 3.53 -33.88 20.67
C ALA A 164 3.99 -35.35 20.71
N VAL A 165 5.20 -35.63 20.26
CA VAL A 165 5.81 -36.97 20.32
C VAL A 165 5.99 -37.42 21.78
N ALA A 166 6.56 -36.57 22.63
CA ALA A 166 6.78 -36.90 24.04
C ALA A 166 5.47 -37.23 24.79
N LYS A 167 4.36 -36.60 24.42
CA LYS A 167 3.03 -36.78 25.03
C LYS A 167 2.12 -37.73 24.25
N GLN A 168 2.63 -38.42 23.22
CA GLN A 168 1.88 -39.37 22.37
C GLN A 168 0.63 -38.74 21.73
N LEU A 169 0.75 -37.50 21.25
CA LEU A 169 -0.32 -36.76 20.55
C LEU A 169 -0.22 -36.96 19.03
N PRO A 170 -1.34 -36.87 18.27
CA PRO A 170 -1.33 -37.00 16.81
C PRO A 170 -0.50 -35.89 16.15
N ALA A 171 0.54 -36.26 15.39
CA ALA A 171 1.49 -35.33 14.79
C ALA A 171 1.27 -35.10 13.27
N ASP A 172 0.45 -35.91 12.60
CA ASP A 172 0.28 -35.87 11.13
C ASP A 172 0.03 -34.46 10.58
N SER A 173 -0.88 -33.70 11.20
CA SER A 173 -1.20 -32.33 10.77
C SER A 173 -0.07 -31.32 11.07
N LEU A 174 0.81 -31.60 12.03
CA LEU A 174 2.01 -30.78 12.27
C LEU A 174 3.08 -31.06 11.22
N ASP A 175 3.21 -32.31 10.78
CA ASP A 175 4.14 -32.68 9.71
C ASP A 175 3.69 -32.10 8.36
N GLU A 176 2.39 -32.12 8.08
CA GLU A 176 1.80 -31.40 6.95
C GLU A 176 2.00 -29.88 7.05
N LEU A 177 1.84 -29.32 8.26
CA LEU A 177 2.11 -27.90 8.52
C LEU A 177 3.57 -27.57 8.28
N LYS A 178 4.50 -28.43 8.70
CA LYS A 178 5.94 -28.26 8.44
C LYS A 178 6.21 -28.21 6.95
N ARG A 179 5.67 -29.16 6.18
CA ARG A 179 5.81 -29.17 4.71
C ARG A 179 5.24 -27.91 4.08
N LEU A 180 4.07 -27.45 4.53
CA LEU A 180 3.46 -26.22 4.02
C LEU A 180 4.32 -24.99 4.34
N LEU A 181 4.91 -24.91 5.53
CA LEU A 181 5.83 -23.82 5.87
C LEU A 181 7.10 -23.90 5.03
N ASP A 182 7.69 -25.08 4.86
CA ASP A 182 8.89 -25.28 4.01
C ASP A 182 8.63 -24.88 2.55
N GLU A 183 7.43 -25.17 2.01
CA GLU A 183 7.00 -24.69 0.68
C GLU A 183 6.91 -23.16 0.59
N LYS A 184 6.67 -22.50 1.72
CA LYS A 184 6.58 -21.04 1.85
C LYS A 184 7.87 -20.40 2.35
N GLN A 185 8.99 -21.13 2.32
CA GLN A 185 10.29 -20.60 2.70
C GLN A 185 10.58 -19.29 1.94
N PRO A 186 10.99 -18.21 2.63
CA PRO A 186 11.42 -16.99 1.96
C PRO A 186 12.56 -17.33 1.02
N ASN A 187 12.38 -17.09 -0.28
CA ASN A 187 13.36 -17.49 -1.30
C ASN A 187 14.73 -16.83 -1.04
N GLN A 188 15.67 -17.57 -0.47
CA GLN A 188 17.11 -17.42 -0.76
C GLN A 188 17.53 -18.19 -2.04
N ASN A 189 16.60 -18.83 -2.74
CA ASN A 189 16.88 -19.62 -3.95
C ASN A 189 16.43 -18.91 -5.25
N SER A 190 17.11 -17.81 -5.56
CA SER A 190 17.36 -17.38 -6.95
C SER A 190 18.86 -17.18 -7.17
N ALA A 191 19.67 -18.15 -6.73
CA ALA A 191 21.11 -18.19 -7.03
C ALA A 191 21.68 -19.61 -7.09
N ALA A 192 20.89 -20.65 -7.40
CA ALA A 192 21.46 -21.99 -7.64
C ALA A 192 20.45 -22.94 -8.32
N SER A 193 20.15 -22.73 -9.59
CA SER A 193 19.75 -23.82 -10.49
C SER A 193 19.94 -23.37 -11.94
N GLY A 194 21.22 -23.37 -12.35
CA GLY A 194 21.60 -22.93 -13.68
C GLY A 194 23.10 -23.05 -13.97
N SER A 195 23.75 -24.16 -13.64
CA SER A 195 24.91 -24.67 -14.40
C SER A 195 25.47 -25.97 -13.79
N GLN A 196 25.49 -27.01 -14.61
CA GLN A 196 26.24 -28.24 -14.39
C GLN A 196 27.76 -28.00 -14.44
N GLY A 197 28.49 -28.71 -13.58
CA GLY A 197 29.80 -29.30 -13.92
C GLY A 197 31.06 -28.57 -13.45
N GLY A 198 31.89 -29.25 -12.65
CA GLY A 198 33.36 -29.09 -12.71
C GLY A 198 34.11 -28.80 -11.41
N ASN A 199 34.50 -29.88 -10.71
CA ASN A 199 35.75 -30.08 -9.95
C ASN A 199 36.51 -28.93 -9.25
N ALA A 200 36.67 -29.15 -7.93
CA ALA A 200 37.94 -29.27 -7.20
C ALA A 200 38.80 -28.04 -6.80
N SER A 201 39.01 -27.98 -5.47
CA SER A 201 40.27 -27.65 -4.75
C SER A 201 40.67 -26.20 -4.49
N GLY A 202 40.58 -25.85 -3.19
CA GLY A 202 41.72 -25.35 -2.39
C GLY A 202 42.00 -23.84 -2.37
N GLY A 203 42.25 -23.30 -1.17
CA GLY A 203 43.02 -22.06 -1.03
C GLY A 203 42.55 -21.10 0.06
N ASP A 204 43.07 -21.32 1.25
CA ASP A 204 43.11 -20.45 2.42
C ASP A 204 43.59 -19.00 2.13
N ALA A 205 42.91 -17.97 2.67
CA ALA A 205 43.49 -16.63 2.88
C ALA A 205 42.68 -15.74 3.86
N ARG A 206 43.15 -15.74 5.11
CA ARG A 206 43.02 -14.77 6.20
C ARG A 206 42.81 -13.28 5.83
N ARG A 207 41.94 -12.59 6.60
CA ARG A 207 42.25 -11.50 7.58
C ARG A 207 40.94 -10.85 8.07
N ALA A 208 40.63 -10.90 9.37
CA ALA A 208 40.89 -9.86 10.40
C ALA A 208 40.16 -8.54 10.11
N ALA A 209 39.41 -7.87 10.99
CA ALA A 209 39.13 -7.90 12.43
C ALA A 209 37.71 -7.28 12.59
N SER A 210 37.02 -7.10 13.72
CA SER A 210 37.36 -6.99 15.13
C SER A 210 36.06 -7.06 15.92
N SER A 211 36.11 -7.77 17.04
CA SER A 211 35.16 -7.74 18.15
C SER A 211 35.04 -6.35 18.78
N SER A 212 33.81 -5.93 19.09
CA SER A 212 33.53 -5.21 20.33
C SER A 212 32.05 -5.39 20.71
N SER A 213 31.84 -6.32 21.63
CA SER A 213 30.74 -6.31 22.59
C SER A 213 30.68 -4.97 23.32
N ASN A 214 29.53 -4.31 23.29
CA ASN A 214 29.14 -3.34 24.30
C ASN A 214 27.64 -3.51 24.58
N GLU A 215 27.34 -4.23 25.66
CA GLU A 215 26.18 -3.92 26.50
C GLU A 215 26.44 -2.57 27.16
N ALA A 216 25.62 -1.57 26.83
CA ALA A 216 25.40 -0.41 27.69
C ALA A 216 24.03 0.21 27.35
N GLU A 217 23.13 0.04 28.31
CA GLU A 217 22.25 1.08 28.86
C GLU A 217 21.26 1.82 27.95
N LYS A 218 19.99 1.59 28.31
CA LYS A 218 18.86 2.51 28.17
C LYS A 218 19.28 3.98 28.26
N ALA A 219 19.16 4.68 27.16
CA ALA A 219 18.93 6.11 27.14
C ALA A 219 17.55 6.37 26.52
N ASP A 220 16.66 6.85 27.36
CA ASP A 220 15.35 7.43 27.04
C ASP A 220 15.55 8.63 26.09
N GLN A 221 15.04 8.51 24.87
CA GLN A 221 14.85 9.63 23.95
C GLN A 221 13.35 9.78 23.65
N PRO A 222 12.83 11.02 23.58
CA PRO A 222 11.40 11.25 23.44
C PRO A 222 10.92 10.89 22.03
N GLY A 223 10.06 9.87 21.96
CA GLY A 223 8.88 9.83 21.09
C GLY A 223 9.06 10.04 19.58
N GLY A 224 9.91 9.27 18.91
CA GLY A 224 9.76 9.03 17.47
C GLY A 224 8.48 8.22 17.24
N ALA A 225 7.53 8.74 16.47
CA ALA A 225 6.32 8.02 16.12
C ALA A 225 6.69 6.66 15.51
N LYS A 226 6.19 5.57 16.11
CA LYS A 226 6.48 4.21 15.65
C LYS A 226 6.01 4.08 14.20
N VAL A 227 6.93 3.76 13.30
CA VAL A 227 6.61 3.47 11.89
C VAL A 227 5.50 2.42 11.84
N PRO A 228 4.42 2.61 11.06
CA PRO A 228 3.38 1.62 10.91
C PRO A 228 4.02 0.37 10.34
N GLU A 229 3.89 -0.75 11.06
CA GLU A 229 4.30 -2.04 10.55
C GLU A 229 3.42 -2.35 9.33
N LEU A 230 3.99 -2.19 8.13
CA LEU A 230 3.28 -2.35 6.88
C LEU A 230 3.40 -3.78 6.39
N ARG A 231 2.26 -4.47 6.35
CA ARG A 231 2.17 -5.80 5.75
C ARG A 231 1.34 -5.68 4.49
N LEU A 232 1.98 -5.96 3.36
CA LEU A 232 1.35 -6.12 2.06
C LEU A 232 1.29 -7.62 1.79
N GLU A 233 0.08 -8.17 1.73
CA GLU A 233 -0.24 -9.58 1.55
C GLU A 233 -0.54 -9.86 0.08
N ALA A 234 0.12 -10.83 -0.56
CA ALA A 234 -0.23 -11.20 -1.93
C ALA A 234 -1.68 -11.71 -2.01
N GLY A 235 -2.51 -11.11 -2.87
CA GLY A 235 -3.92 -11.50 -3.08
C GLY A 235 -4.95 -10.87 -2.14
N ASN A 236 -4.54 -10.09 -1.13
CA ASN A 236 -5.46 -9.33 -0.26
C ASN A 236 -5.43 -7.83 -0.58
N GLU A 237 -5.93 -7.46 -1.76
CA GLU A 237 -5.93 -6.08 -2.26
C GLU A 237 -6.60 -5.10 -1.30
N ARG A 238 -7.64 -5.55 -0.58
CA ARG A 238 -8.35 -4.71 0.39
C ARG A 238 -7.49 -4.39 1.61
N ALA A 239 -6.81 -5.38 2.20
CA ALA A 239 -5.90 -5.15 3.32
C ALA A 239 -4.68 -4.35 2.88
N ASN A 240 -4.11 -4.65 1.71
CA ASN A 240 -2.98 -3.91 1.15
C ASN A 240 -3.31 -2.44 0.95
N ARG A 241 -4.48 -2.15 0.37
CA ARG A 241 -4.98 -0.78 0.27
C ARG A 241 -5.04 -0.11 1.64
N GLN A 242 -5.58 -0.78 2.64
CA GLN A 242 -5.69 -0.21 3.99
C GLN A 242 -4.31 0.02 4.63
N SER A 243 -3.37 -0.90 4.43
CA SER A 243 -1.98 -0.76 4.86
C SER A 243 -1.33 0.46 4.18
N LEU A 244 -1.42 0.57 2.85
CA LEU A 244 -0.87 1.72 2.11
C LEU A 244 -1.48 3.06 2.55
N LEU A 245 -2.79 3.09 2.83
CA LEU A 245 -3.45 4.28 3.39
C LEU A 245 -2.91 4.64 4.77
N LYS A 246 -2.71 3.66 5.67
CA LYS A 246 -2.11 3.89 7.00
C LYS A 246 -0.68 4.42 6.91
N MET A 247 0.12 3.94 5.95
CA MET A 247 1.46 4.49 5.71
C MET A 247 1.39 5.93 5.21
N ALA A 248 0.48 6.21 4.27
CA ALA A 248 0.27 7.56 3.78
C ALA A 248 -0.16 8.52 4.90
N ASP A 249 -1.03 8.07 5.80
CA ASP A 249 -1.44 8.83 6.99
C ASP A 249 -0.24 9.11 7.89
N PHE A 250 0.56 8.09 8.21
CA PHE A 250 1.77 8.27 9.02
C PHE A 250 2.78 9.23 8.39
N LEU A 251 3.07 9.09 7.09
CA LEU A 251 3.98 9.99 6.38
C LEU A 251 3.47 11.44 6.39
N GLY A 252 2.16 11.64 6.20
CA GLY A 252 1.52 12.95 6.27
C GLY A 252 1.54 13.55 7.68
N GLU A 253 1.39 12.74 8.73
CA GLU A 253 1.50 13.19 10.12
C GLU A 253 2.92 13.60 10.50
N GLN A 254 3.95 12.90 9.99
CA GLN A 254 5.34 13.26 10.21
C GLN A 254 5.74 14.54 9.45
N ASN A 255 5.31 14.66 8.20
CA ASN A 255 5.60 15.80 7.35
C ASN A 255 4.45 16.09 6.38
N PRO A 256 3.54 17.04 6.69
CA PRO A 256 2.41 17.37 5.84
C PRO A 256 2.81 17.87 4.44
N GLY A 257 4.03 18.37 4.29
CA GLY A 257 4.57 18.84 3.02
C GLY A 257 5.27 17.79 2.17
N GLU A 258 5.28 16.52 2.60
CA GLU A 258 5.90 15.42 1.87
C GLU A 258 4.99 14.92 0.73
N PRO A 259 5.33 15.12 -0.55
CA PRO A 259 4.46 14.75 -1.66
C PRO A 259 4.22 13.23 -1.77
N LEU A 260 5.18 12.43 -1.31
CA LEU A 260 5.10 10.97 -1.33
C LEU A 260 3.89 10.44 -0.56
N ALA A 261 3.49 11.08 0.55
CA ALA A 261 2.33 10.68 1.33
C ALA A 261 1.04 10.71 0.47
N TYR A 262 0.87 11.78 -0.32
CA TYR A 262 -0.30 11.96 -1.17
C TYR A 262 -0.26 11.06 -2.42
N ARG A 263 0.92 10.80 -2.99
CA ARG A 263 1.09 9.84 -4.09
C ARG A 263 0.74 8.42 -3.65
N LEU A 264 1.26 8.01 -2.50
CA LEU A 264 0.99 6.70 -1.91
C LEU A 264 -0.51 6.51 -1.64
N ARG A 265 -1.19 7.54 -1.13
CA ARG A 265 -2.63 7.52 -0.92
C ARG A 265 -3.39 7.31 -2.23
N ARG A 266 -3.03 8.01 -3.31
CA ARG A 266 -3.66 7.85 -4.63
C ARG A 266 -3.41 6.46 -5.22
N TYR A 267 -2.18 5.96 -5.12
CA TYR A 267 -1.85 4.59 -5.50
C TYR A 267 -2.72 3.57 -4.74
N ALA A 268 -2.88 3.73 -3.43
CA ALA A 268 -3.73 2.85 -2.64
C ALA A 268 -5.20 2.85 -3.11
N ILE A 269 -5.73 4.02 -3.45
CA ILE A 269 -7.12 4.17 -3.91
C ILE A 269 -7.33 3.56 -5.31
N TRP A 270 -6.39 3.77 -6.24
CA TRP A 270 -6.60 3.51 -7.67
C TRP A 270 -5.89 2.28 -8.23
N SER A 271 -4.94 1.68 -7.52
CA SER A 271 -4.17 0.51 -8.00
C SER A 271 -5.03 -0.70 -8.38
N ALA A 272 -6.10 -0.97 -7.63
CA ALA A 272 -7.02 -2.07 -7.90
C ALA A 272 -8.04 -1.78 -9.02
N ILE A 273 -8.18 -0.52 -9.44
CA ILE A 273 -9.16 -0.12 -10.46
C ILE A 273 -8.50 -0.23 -11.82
N GLN A 274 -8.70 -1.34 -12.53
CA GLN A 274 -8.05 -1.60 -13.82
C GLN A 274 -8.93 -1.28 -15.04
N ALA A 275 -10.24 -1.16 -14.85
CA ALA A 275 -11.21 -0.92 -15.93
C ALA A 275 -12.28 0.08 -15.49
N LEU A 276 -12.96 0.68 -16.47
CA LEU A 276 -14.10 1.55 -16.23
C LEU A 276 -15.23 0.79 -15.51
N PRO A 277 -15.98 1.45 -14.61
CA PRO A 277 -17.14 0.84 -13.99
C PRO A 277 -18.24 0.58 -15.03
N ALA A 278 -19.04 -0.46 -14.80
CA ALA A 278 -20.16 -0.78 -15.68
C ALA A 278 -21.14 0.41 -15.75
N ALA A 279 -21.45 0.83 -16.98
CA ALA A 279 -22.35 1.93 -17.27
C ALA A 279 -23.55 1.45 -18.11
N ARG A 280 -24.70 2.07 -17.88
CA ARG A 280 -25.92 1.90 -18.67
C ARG A 280 -25.87 2.76 -19.94
N GLU A 281 -26.87 2.62 -20.81
CA GLU A 281 -27.01 3.49 -21.99
C GLU A 281 -26.90 4.98 -21.60
N GLY A 282 -26.01 5.72 -22.27
CA GLY A 282 -25.71 7.12 -21.97
C GLY A 282 -24.62 7.38 -20.92
N GLY A 283 -23.84 6.37 -20.50
CA GLY A 283 -22.66 6.55 -19.65
C GLY A 283 -22.96 6.68 -18.14
N ARG A 284 -24.19 6.37 -17.71
CA ARG A 284 -24.61 6.45 -16.31
C ARG A 284 -24.27 5.17 -15.54
N THR A 285 -23.54 5.31 -14.43
CA THR A 285 -23.11 4.21 -13.56
C THR A 285 -24.08 4.01 -12.39
N GLU A 286 -23.99 2.86 -11.71
CA GLU A 286 -24.75 2.61 -10.46
C GLU A 286 -24.06 3.17 -9.21
N LEU A 287 -22.90 3.81 -9.38
CA LEU A 287 -22.10 4.36 -8.29
C LEU A 287 -22.76 5.63 -7.74
N ALA A 288 -22.84 5.71 -6.41
CA ALA A 288 -23.34 6.90 -5.73
C ALA A 288 -22.24 7.98 -5.67
N PRO A 289 -22.58 9.26 -5.91
CA PRO A 289 -21.66 10.37 -5.72
C PRO A 289 -21.48 10.66 -4.23
N VAL A 290 -20.50 11.52 -3.91
CA VAL A 290 -20.44 12.16 -2.59
C VAL A 290 -21.67 13.04 -2.40
N ALA A 291 -22.26 13.02 -1.20
CA ALA A 291 -23.45 13.80 -0.89
C ALA A 291 -23.27 15.28 -1.24
N ALA A 292 -24.19 15.84 -2.02
CA ALA A 292 -24.09 17.19 -2.57
C ALA A 292 -23.90 18.27 -1.48
N ASP A 293 -24.61 18.15 -0.35
CA ASP A 293 -24.47 19.07 0.79
C ASP A 293 -23.03 19.08 1.32
N ARG A 294 -22.40 17.90 1.44
CA ARG A 294 -21.01 17.78 1.88
C ARG A 294 -20.04 18.43 0.89
N VAL A 295 -20.27 18.26 -0.41
CA VAL A 295 -19.45 18.89 -1.45
C VAL A 295 -19.60 20.42 -1.41
N ALA A 296 -20.82 20.92 -1.21
CA ALA A 296 -21.08 22.35 -1.05
C ALA A 296 -20.36 22.92 0.17
N ASP A 297 -20.42 22.23 1.32
CA ASP A 297 -19.68 22.60 2.54
C ASP A 297 -18.17 22.69 2.30
N TYR A 298 -17.59 21.76 1.53
CA TYR A 298 -16.17 21.79 1.18
C TYR A 298 -15.81 22.98 0.30
N ARG A 299 -16.59 23.26 -0.75
CA ARG A 299 -16.36 24.41 -1.64
C ARG A 299 -16.47 25.73 -0.86
N GLU A 300 -17.48 25.85 0.00
CA GLU A 300 -17.66 27.03 0.85
C GLU A 300 -16.50 27.20 1.83
N ALA A 301 -16.11 26.15 2.55
CA ALA A 301 -15.00 26.21 3.49
C ALA A 301 -13.67 26.56 2.79
N LEU A 302 -13.46 26.03 1.58
CA LEU A 302 -12.29 26.35 0.74
C LEU A 302 -12.29 27.84 0.36
N SER A 303 -13.44 28.38 -0.06
CA SER A 303 -13.57 29.81 -0.41
C SER A 303 -13.19 30.76 0.74
N ARG A 304 -13.38 30.33 1.99
CA ARG A 304 -13.07 31.08 3.22
C ARG A 304 -11.59 30.97 3.65
N GLY A 305 -10.76 30.27 2.89
CA GLY A 305 -9.33 30.10 3.12
C GLY A 305 -8.91 28.65 3.33
N GLY A 306 -9.77 27.86 3.98
CA GLY A 306 -9.50 26.46 4.33
C GLY A 306 -8.39 26.28 5.37
N ASP A 307 -8.39 25.14 6.05
CA ASP A 307 -7.40 24.77 7.06
C ASP A 307 -6.97 23.29 6.89
N GLU A 308 -5.98 22.87 7.66
CA GLU A 308 -5.49 21.48 7.65
C GLU A 308 -6.61 20.47 7.99
N ALA A 309 -7.53 20.85 8.88
CA ALA A 309 -8.67 20.00 9.25
C ALA A 309 -9.66 19.80 8.09
N LEU A 310 -9.93 20.84 7.29
CA LEU A 310 -10.67 20.73 6.04
C LEU A 310 -9.94 19.80 5.06
N TRP A 311 -8.63 19.94 4.92
CA TRP A 311 -7.85 19.11 4.01
C TRP A 311 -7.94 17.63 4.35
N GLN A 312 -7.77 17.28 5.63
CA GLN A 312 -7.94 15.92 6.14
C GLN A 312 -9.35 15.37 5.91
N ARG A 313 -10.40 16.21 6.02
CA ARG A 313 -11.78 15.79 5.74
C ARG A 313 -12.02 15.52 4.25
N ILE A 314 -11.45 16.35 3.36
CA ILE A 314 -11.52 16.14 1.90
C ILE A 314 -10.82 14.83 1.54
N GLU A 315 -9.60 14.63 2.05
CA GLU A 315 -8.80 13.41 1.80
C GLU A 315 -9.52 12.13 2.26
N LYS A 316 -10.20 12.16 3.41
CA LYS A 316 -11.04 11.04 3.87
C LYS A 316 -12.22 10.74 2.94
N SER A 317 -12.89 11.78 2.43
CA SER A 317 -14.00 11.61 1.48
C SER A 317 -13.53 11.07 0.13
N VAL A 318 -12.37 11.51 -0.33
CA VAL A 318 -11.70 11.01 -1.54
C VAL A 318 -11.32 9.53 -1.40
N ALA A 319 -10.77 9.12 -0.26
CA ALA A 319 -10.35 7.73 -0.02
C ALA A 319 -11.49 6.70 -0.11
N VAL A 320 -12.73 7.11 0.18
CA VAL A 320 -13.93 6.25 0.08
C VAL A 320 -14.72 6.45 -1.20
N SER A 321 -14.34 7.43 -2.04
CA SER A 321 -15.05 7.79 -3.28
C SER A 321 -14.07 7.90 -4.45
N PRO A 322 -13.55 6.77 -4.98
CA PRO A 322 -12.42 6.75 -5.91
C PRO A 322 -12.63 7.53 -7.21
N TYR A 323 -13.88 7.62 -7.67
CA TYR A 323 -14.26 8.30 -8.93
C TYR A 323 -14.67 9.76 -8.73
N TRP A 324 -14.60 10.29 -7.50
CA TRP A 324 -14.87 11.71 -7.24
C TRP A 324 -13.60 12.54 -7.52
N ILE A 325 -13.37 12.85 -8.81
CA ILE A 325 -12.14 13.53 -9.26
C ILE A 325 -12.12 15.00 -8.84
N GLU A 326 -13.29 15.64 -8.76
CA GLU A 326 -13.39 17.01 -8.23
C GLU A 326 -12.82 17.12 -6.80
N GLY A 327 -13.02 16.10 -5.95
CA GLY A 327 -12.43 16.07 -4.61
C GLY A 327 -10.90 16.14 -4.61
N HIS A 328 -10.26 15.59 -5.63
CA HIS A 328 -8.81 15.66 -5.82
C HIS A 328 -8.37 17.07 -6.21
N ARG A 329 -9.13 17.74 -7.08
CA ARG A 329 -8.90 19.15 -7.41
C ARG A 329 -9.03 20.04 -6.17
N LEU A 330 -10.09 19.88 -5.38
CA LEU A 330 -10.31 20.64 -4.14
C LEU A 330 -9.16 20.42 -3.15
N SER A 331 -8.68 19.17 -3.04
CA SER A 331 -7.52 18.84 -2.21
C SER A 331 -6.23 19.53 -2.70
N ALA A 332 -5.96 19.50 -4.02
CA ALA A 332 -4.80 20.17 -4.59
C ALA A 332 -4.87 21.69 -4.46
N GLU A 333 -6.06 22.29 -4.65
CA GLU A 333 -6.25 23.73 -4.47
C GLU A 333 -6.00 24.15 -3.02
N LEU A 334 -6.51 23.38 -2.05
CA LEU A 334 -6.25 23.64 -0.64
C LEU A 334 -4.77 23.48 -0.30
N ALA A 335 -4.09 22.46 -0.83
CA ALA A 335 -2.66 22.28 -0.68
C ALA A 335 -1.86 23.50 -1.20
N LYS A 336 -2.26 24.09 -2.35
CA LYS A 336 -1.65 25.33 -2.85
C LYS A 336 -1.86 26.49 -1.88
N ARG A 337 -3.07 26.66 -1.34
CA ARG A 337 -3.41 27.73 -0.38
C ARG A 337 -2.66 27.59 0.95
N LEU A 338 -2.44 26.36 1.41
CA LEU A 338 -1.65 26.04 2.61
C LEU A 338 -0.13 26.19 2.39
N GLY A 339 0.32 26.62 1.20
CA GLY A 339 1.74 26.82 0.90
C GLY A 339 2.50 25.52 0.59
N LEU A 340 1.80 24.46 0.17
CA LEU A 340 2.35 23.14 -0.16
C LEU A 340 2.20 22.82 -1.66
N PRO A 341 2.78 23.64 -2.58
CA PRO A 341 2.58 23.48 -4.02
C PRO A 341 3.11 22.15 -4.56
N ARG A 342 4.15 21.57 -3.94
CA ARG A 342 4.68 20.25 -4.33
C ARG A 342 3.68 19.12 -4.09
N CYS A 343 2.89 19.20 -3.02
CA CYS A 343 1.83 18.24 -2.75
C CYS A 343 0.67 18.43 -3.71
N ALA A 344 0.32 19.69 -4.02
CA ALA A 344 -0.72 19.99 -5.00
C ALA A 344 -0.40 19.44 -6.39
N GLU A 345 0.83 19.62 -6.87
CA GLU A 345 1.25 19.06 -8.17
C GLU A 345 1.29 17.53 -8.13
N ALA A 346 1.78 16.91 -7.04
CA ALA A 346 1.74 15.46 -6.91
C ALA A 346 0.32 14.89 -6.95
N ILE A 347 -0.66 15.54 -6.30
CA ILE A 347 -2.07 15.15 -6.38
C ILE A 347 -2.59 15.28 -7.81
N ARG A 348 -2.23 16.37 -8.51
CA ARG A 348 -2.62 16.59 -9.91
C ARG A 348 -2.04 15.49 -10.81
N ASP A 349 -0.74 15.23 -10.73
CA ASP A 349 -0.04 14.23 -11.55
C ASP A 349 -0.73 12.87 -11.43
N GLU A 350 -0.91 12.35 -10.21
CA GLU A 350 -1.56 11.05 -9.99
C GLU A 350 -3.00 11.03 -10.54
N SER A 351 -3.72 12.15 -10.45
CA SER A 351 -5.08 12.28 -10.98
C SER A 351 -5.10 12.22 -12.50
N VAL A 352 -4.12 12.86 -13.17
CA VAL A 352 -3.93 12.79 -14.62
C VAL A 352 -3.63 11.34 -15.03
N TRP A 353 -2.65 10.69 -14.39
CA TRP A 353 -2.30 9.29 -14.64
C TRP A 353 -3.50 8.35 -14.51
N PHE A 354 -4.35 8.56 -13.51
CA PHE A 354 -5.56 7.76 -13.33
C PHE A 354 -6.58 7.96 -14.46
N VAL A 355 -6.83 9.21 -14.86
CA VAL A 355 -7.79 9.55 -15.92
C VAL A 355 -7.30 9.06 -17.28
N GLU A 356 -6.03 9.27 -17.62
CA GLU A 356 -5.44 8.82 -18.90
C GLU A 356 -5.45 7.30 -19.03
N ARG A 357 -5.17 6.59 -17.92
CA ARG A 357 -5.20 5.11 -17.88
C ARG A 357 -6.60 4.53 -18.11
N LEU A 358 -7.65 5.28 -17.79
CA LEU A 358 -9.04 4.88 -17.95
C LEU A 358 -9.73 5.70 -19.04
N SER A 359 -9.25 5.55 -20.28
CA SER A 359 -9.74 6.30 -21.43
C SER A 359 -11.28 6.23 -21.56
N GLY A 360 -11.95 7.39 -21.59
CA GLY A 360 -13.41 7.49 -21.66
C GLY A 360 -14.10 7.71 -20.32
N ILE A 361 -13.36 7.78 -19.21
CA ILE A 361 -13.88 8.11 -17.88
C ILE A 361 -14.57 9.48 -17.84
N GLU A 362 -14.17 10.43 -18.71
CA GLU A 362 -14.74 11.78 -18.80
C GLU A 362 -16.19 11.76 -19.30
N SER A 363 -16.60 10.68 -19.98
CA SER A 363 -17.97 10.49 -20.46
C SER A 363 -18.91 9.84 -19.44
N LEU A 364 -18.39 9.41 -18.29
CA LEU A 364 -19.16 8.70 -17.27
C LEU A 364 -19.79 9.63 -16.22
N THR A 365 -20.96 9.21 -15.74
CA THR A 365 -21.72 9.91 -14.71
C THR A 365 -22.11 8.97 -13.56
N PHE A 366 -22.30 9.53 -12.37
CA PHE A 366 -22.84 8.83 -11.21
C PHE A 366 -24.33 8.50 -11.38
N ASN A 367 -24.87 7.74 -10.44
CA ASN A 367 -26.27 7.33 -10.45
C ASN A 367 -27.27 8.48 -10.36
N ASP A 368 -26.88 9.71 -9.97
CA ASP A 368 -27.71 10.92 -9.95
C ASP A 368 -27.56 11.78 -11.21
N GLY A 369 -26.63 11.42 -12.11
CA GLY A 369 -26.31 12.15 -13.34
C GLY A 369 -25.17 13.16 -13.22
N SER A 370 -24.59 13.34 -12.02
CA SER A 370 -23.38 14.17 -11.87
C SER A 370 -22.18 13.53 -12.60
N PRO A 371 -21.33 14.31 -13.28
CA PRO A 371 -20.18 13.77 -14.01
C PRO A 371 -19.05 13.33 -13.08
N PHE A 372 -18.27 12.33 -13.50
CA PHE A 372 -17.03 11.95 -12.77
C PHE A 372 -15.96 13.05 -12.87
N VAL A 373 -15.87 13.66 -14.05
CA VAL A 373 -14.96 14.77 -14.37
C VAL A 373 -15.81 15.94 -14.89
N ASP A 374 -16.01 16.97 -14.07
CA ASP A 374 -16.66 18.20 -14.52
C ASP A 374 -15.71 19.07 -15.36
N LYS A 375 -16.24 20.13 -15.98
CA LYS A 375 -15.47 21.01 -16.88
C LYS A 375 -14.29 21.70 -16.17
N GLU A 376 -14.48 22.11 -14.93
CA GLU A 376 -13.44 22.82 -14.15
C GLU A 376 -12.32 21.84 -13.75
N THR A 377 -12.68 20.61 -13.40
CA THR A 377 -11.78 19.52 -13.09
C THR A 377 -11.02 19.06 -14.33
N GLN A 378 -11.68 18.98 -15.49
CA GLN A 378 -11.04 18.71 -16.76
C GLN A 378 -10.00 19.78 -17.09
N GLN A 379 -10.35 21.06 -16.95
CA GLN A 379 -9.40 22.16 -17.14
C GLN A 379 -8.22 22.05 -16.16
N TRP A 380 -8.47 21.76 -14.89
CA TRP A 380 -7.41 21.61 -13.88
C TRP A 380 -6.45 20.46 -14.19
N LEU A 381 -6.95 19.29 -14.57
CA LEU A 381 -6.11 18.12 -14.93
C LEU A 381 -5.11 18.51 -16.03
N TYR A 382 -5.61 19.18 -17.07
CA TYR A 382 -4.82 19.53 -18.24
C TYR A 382 -4.21 20.94 -18.20
N SER A 383 -4.44 21.71 -17.12
CA SER A 383 -3.90 23.07 -16.94
C SER A 383 -2.37 23.14 -16.83
N GLY A 384 -1.70 21.98 -16.82
CA GLY A 384 -0.24 21.84 -16.78
C GLY A 384 0.30 20.77 -17.73
N ALA A 385 -0.46 20.30 -18.72
CA ALA A 385 0.09 19.45 -19.81
C ALA A 385 1.14 20.20 -20.67
N GLY A 386 1.38 21.49 -20.38
CA GLY A 386 2.53 22.25 -20.85
C GLY A 386 3.75 22.28 -19.91
N SER A 387 3.76 21.58 -18.76
CA SER A 387 4.89 21.62 -17.84
C SER A 387 5.00 20.40 -16.92
N GLY A 388 5.82 19.42 -17.36
CA GLY A 388 6.61 18.60 -16.44
C GLY A 388 6.04 17.24 -16.00
N ALA A 389 5.97 16.27 -16.91
CA ALA A 389 6.32 14.85 -16.66
C ALA A 389 6.19 14.01 -17.94
N ASN A 390 7.10 14.20 -18.89
CA ASN A 390 7.45 13.13 -19.83
C ASN A 390 8.95 13.22 -20.16
N ASP A 391 9.76 12.98 -19.12
CA ASP A 391 11.20 12.82 -19.24
C ASP A 391 11.46 11.45 -19.88
N GLY A 392 11.38 11.42 -21.22
CA GLY A 392 11.63 10.23 -22.00
C GLY A 392 10.86 10.06 -23.31
N ALA A 393 10.13 11.05 -23.86
CA ALA A 393 9.67 11.01 -25.26
C ALA A 393 8.98 12.29 -25.79
N GLY A 394 8.68 13.30 -24.96
CA GLY A 394 7.64 14.29 -25.27
C GLY A 394 8.07 15.74 -25.52
N GLY A 395 9.35 16.03 -25.78
CA GLY A 395 9.79 17.41 -26.10
C GLY A 395 9.16 18.04 -27.36
N GLY A 396 8.25 17.31 -28.03
CA GLY A 396 7.45 17.75 -29.16
C GLY A 396 6.28 18.69 -28.79
N GLU A 397 5.69 18.59 -27.60
CA GLU A 397 4.35 19.15 -27.39
C GLU A 397 4.33 20.60 -26.88
N ALA A 398 5.29 21.01 -26.04
CA ALA A 398 5.28 22.33 -25.42
C ALA A 398 5.47 23.49 -26.41
N TRP A 399 6.40 23.34 -27.37
CA TRP A 399 6.61 24.35 -28.42
C TRP A 399 5.48 24.33 -29.46
N HIS A 400 4.83 23.18 -29.67
CA HIS A 400 3.65 23.09 -30.53
C HIS A 400 2.48 23.86 -29.92
N ALA A 401 2.23 23.68 -28.61
CA ALA A 401 1.21 24.45 -27.89
C ALA A 401 1.53 25.95 -27.87
N GLY A 402 2.80 26.32 -27.62
CA GLY A 402 3.23 27.72 -27.66
C GLY A 402 3.12 28.35 -29.05
N LEU A 403 3.29 27.60 -30.13
CA LEU A 403 3.09 28.07 -31.50
C LEU A 403 1.61 28.35 -31.80
N GLU A 404 0.70 27.47 -31.39
CA GLU A 404 -0.74 27.71 -31.57
C GLU A 404 -1.22 28.91 -30.72
N GLU A 405 -0.71 29.04 -29.50
CA GLU A 405 -0.95 30.22 -28.67
C GLU A 405 -0.44 31.50 -29.35
N ALA A 406 0.80 31.49 -29.85
CA ALA A 406 1.37 32.61 -30.59
C ALA A 406 0.56 32.95 -31.85
N ARG A 407 0.05 31.96 -32.60
CA ARG A 407 -0.86 32.19 -33.74
C ARG A 407 -2.15 32.86 -33.32
N SER A 408 -2.72 32.46 -32.18
CA SER A 408 -3.92 33.09 -31.64
C SER A 408 -3.68 34.57 -31.30
N TYR A 409 -2.53 34.91 -30.71
CA TYR A 409 -2.11 36.28 -30.45
C TYR A 409 -1.81 37.07 -31.72
N MET A 410 -1.24 36.42 -32.75
CA MET A 410 -0.99 37.06 -34.04
C MET A 410 -2.31 37.51 -34.69
N GLY A 411 -3.36 36.69 -34.58
CA GLY A 411 -4.68 37.01 -35.12
C GLY A 411 -5.44 38.10 -34.36
N SER A 412 -5.15 38.32 -33.08
CA SER A 412 -5.88 39.25 -32.20
C SER A 412 -5.13 40.53 -31.87
N GLU A 413 -3.87 40.43 -31.43
CA GLU A 413 -3.07 41.53 -30.85
C GLU A 413 -1.79 41.85 -31.66
N GLY A 414 -1.50 41.05 -32.68
CA GLY A 414 -0.38 41.25 -33.61
C GLY A 414 0.89 40.48 -33.26
N LEU A 415 1.93 40.67 -34.06
CA LEU A 415 3.14 39.84 -34.03
C LEU A 415 3.97 39.98 -32.74
N GLY A 416 3.97 41.16 -32.11
CA GLY A 416 4.78 41.43 -30.91
C GLY A 416 4.42 40.52 -29.73
N PRO A 417 3.15 40.51 -29.27
CA PRO A 417 2.69 39.59 -28.23
C PRO A 417 2.88 38.12 -28.58
N ALA A 418 2.68 37.76 -29.86
CA ALA A 418 2.88 36.40 -30.34
C ALA A 418 4.35 35.93 -30.20
N LEU A 419 5.32 36.79 -30.55
CA LEU A 419 6.75 36.51 -30.36
C LEU A 419 7.12 36.43 -28.87
N GLN A 420 6.47 37.23 -28.02
CA GLN A 420 6.73 37.23 -26.58
C GLN A 420 6.38 35.88 -25.91
N VAL A 421 5.36 35.17 -26.40
CA VAL A 421 5.01 33.82 -25.95
C VAL A 421 6.11 32.83 -26.31
N LEU A 422 6.59 32.88 -27.55
CA LEU A 422 7.64 31.99 -28.02
C LEU A 422 9.00 32.26 -27.38
N ASP A 423 9.33 33.53 -27.10
CA ASP A 423 10.55 33.91 -26.39
C ASP A 423 10.55 33.46 -24.93
N GLN A 424 9.39 33.50 -24.26
CA GLN A 424 9.24 32.92 -22.92
C GLN A 424 9.42 31.40 -22.93
N GLY A 425 8.83 30.73 -23.93
CA GLY A 425 9.03 29.29 -24.16
C GLY A 425 10.51 28.97 -24.38
N LEU A 426 11.19 29.73 -25.24
CA LEU A 426 12.61 29.59 -25.53
C LEU A 426 13.49 29.83 -24.29
N ALA A 427 13.17 30.81 -23.45
CA ALA A 427 13.89 31.09 -22.21
C ALA A 427 13.72 29.97 -21.16
N SER A 428 12.59 29.27 -21.20
CA SER A 428 12.31 28.13 -20.31
C SER A 428 12.94 26.80 -20.76
N ALA A 429 13.43 26.72 -22.00
CA ALA A 429 13.99 25.52 -22.58
C ALA A 429 15.24 25.05 -21.81
N ARG A 430 15.30 23.76 -21.45
CA ARG A 430 16.38 23.18 -20.64
C ARG A 430 17.30 22.27 -21.43
N SER A 431 16.87 21.86 -22.62
CA SER A 431 17.65 21.03 -23.53
C SER A 431 17.92 21.74 -24.86
N LEU A 432 19.01 21.33 -25.52
CA LEU A 432 19.32 21.79 -26.87
C LEU A 432 18.18 21.47 -27.84
N ARG A 433 17.57 20.28 -27.69
CA ARG A 433 16.39 19.84 -28.45
C ARG A 433 15.24 20.83 -28.34
N GLU A 434 14.80 21.12 -27.11
CA GLU A 434 13.70 22.06 -26.86
C GLU A 434 14.02 23.45 -27.41
N SER A 435 15.24 23.95 -27.19
CA SER A 435 15.67 25.25 -27.69
C SER A 435 15.62 25.32 -29.22
N THR A 436 16.00 24.24 -29.92
CA THR A 436 15.91 24.15 -31.38
C THR A 436 14.46 24.19 -31.86
N TYR A 437 13.54 23.46 -31.21
CA TYR A 437 12.13 23.45 -31.60
C TYR A 437 11.42 24.79 -31.33
N TRP A 438 11.71 25.45 -30.20
CA TRP A 438 11.19 26.80 -29.94
C TRP A 438 11.68 27.83 -30.96
N ARG A 439 12.95 27.73 -31.39
CA ARG A 439 13.48 28.58 -32.47
C ARG A 439 12.86 28.27 -33.83
N LEU A 440 12.51 27.01 -34.09
CA LEU A 440 11.79 26.61 -35.30
C LEU A 440 10.36 27.20 -35.29
N ALA A 441 9.64 27.10 -34.17
CA ALA A 441 8.33 27.73 -34.00
C ALA A 441 8.38 29.25 -34.22
N ASN A 442 9.42 29.92 -33.72
CA ASN A 442 9.65 31.34 -33.99
C ASN A 442 9.83 31.62 -35.49
N ALA A 443 10.59 30.80 -36.22
CA ALA A 443 10.77 30.95 -37.65
C ALA A 443 9.47 30.72 -38.44
N ASP A 444 8.67 29.72 -38.06
CA ASP A 444 7.37 29.42 -38.65
C ASP A 444 6.39 30.59 -38.45
N LEU A 445 6.35 31.17 -37.24
CA LEU A 445 5.52 32.33 -36.94
C LEU A 445 5.92 33.57 -37.77
N LEU A 446 7.22 33.81 -37.95
CA LEU A 446 7.73 34.91 -38.78
C LEU A 446 7.39 34.71 -40.26
N HIS A 447 7.43 33.47 -40.74
CA HIS A 447 7.02 33.13 -42.10
C HIS A 447 5.52 33.37 -42.30
N GLU A 448 4.68 32.92 -41.38
CA GLU A 448 3.22 33.14 -41.39
C GLU A 448 2.86 34.64 -41.33
N ALA A 449 3.67 35.44 -40.63
CA ALA A 449 3.52 36.89 -40.57
C ALA A 449 4.03 37.64 -41.83
N GLY A 450 4.53 36.93 -42.84
CA GLY A 450 5.03 37.49 -44.11
C GLY A 450 6.47 38.03 -44.05
N LEU A 451 7.22 37.74 -43.00
CA LEU A 451 8.63 38.13 -42.84
C LEU A 451 9.57 37.05 -43.40
N GLU A 452 9.37 36.68 -44.66
CA GLU A 452 10.01 35.52 -45.31
C GLU A 452 11.55 35.57 -45.28
N THR A 453 12.14 36.75 -45.50
CA THR A 453 13.60 36.91 -45.50
C THR A 453 14.22 36.67 -44.12
N LEU A 454 13.52 37.07 -43.06
CA LEU A 454 13.94 36.87 -41.69
C LEU A 454 13.75 35.41 -41.27
N ALA A 455 12.61 34.81 -41.61
CA ALA A 455 12.35 33.39 -41.39
C ALA A 455 13.44 32.51 -42.04
N GLN A 456 13.83 32.82 -43.29
CA GLN A 456 14.87 32.09 -44.00
C GLN A 456 16.26 32.19 -43.33
N GLN A 457 16.59 33.35 -42.75
CA GLN A 457 17.81 33.50 -41.95
C GLN A 457 17.77 32.64 -40.68
N HIS A 458 16.62 32.54 -40.01
CA HIS A 458 16.45 31.68 -38.84
C HIS A 458 16.54 30.19 -39.21
N TYR A 459 15.88 29.75 -40.28
CA TYR A 459 15.97 28.36 -40.77
C TYR A 459 17.40 27.96 -41.15
N SER A 460 18.12 28.83 -41.89
CA SER A 460 19.50 28.54 -42.29
C SER A 460 20.45 28.42 -41.11
N THR A 461 20.31 29.29 -40.11
CA THR A 461 21.09 29.26 -38.86
C THR A 461 20.79 27.99 -38.05
N LEU A 462 19.52 27.61 -37.93
CA LEU A 462 19.12 26.37 -37.26
C LEU A 462 19.67 25.13 -37.97
N HIS A 463 19.57 25.10 -39.30
CA HIS A 463 20.09 24.00 -40.11
C HIS A 463 21.61 23.83 -39.98
N GLN A 464 22.39 24.91 -39.97
CA GLN A 464 23.84 24.86 -39.71
C GLN A 464 24.15 24.34 -38.30
N THR A 465 23.38 24.78 -37.30
CA THR A 465 23.56 24.36 -35.90
C THR A 465 23.24 22.87 -35.71
N VAL A 466 22.17 22.39 -36.35
CA VAL A 466 21.76 20.98 -36.32
C VAL A 466 22.74 20.09 -37.09
N ASN A 467 23.21 20.51 -38.27
CA ASN A 467 24.17 19.70 -39.05
C ASN A 467 25.58 19.66 -38.44
N ALA A 468 25.96 20.65 -37.63
CA ALA A 468 27.22 20.64 -36.90
C ALA A 468 27.23 19.65 -35.72
N LEU A 469 26.04 19.25 -35.25
CA LEU A 469 25.86 18.17 -34.29
C LEU A 469 25.71 16.89 -35.13
N ASP A 470 26.51 15.86 -34.87
CA ASP A 470 26.50 14.60 -35.62
C ASP A 470 25.20 13.79 -35.33
N LEU A 471 24.05 14.37 -35.71
CA LEU A 471 22.68 13.97 -35.40
C LEU A 471 22.11 12.92 -36.37
N GLU A 472 22.88 12.54 -37.41
CA GLU A 472 22.47 11.54 -38.40
C GLU A 472 22.23 10.15 -37.77
N GLN A 473 22.78 9.89 -36.58
CA GLN A 473 22.59 8.63 -35.85
C GLN A 473 21.49 8.71 -34.77
N TRP A 474 20.90 9.88 -34.51
CA TRP A 474 19.96 10.10 -33.39
C TRP A 474 18.51 10.39 -33.80
N GLU A 475 18.22 11.28 -34.77
CA GLU A 475 16.82 11.59 -35.16
C GLU A 475 16.67 12.06 -36.64
N PRO A 476 16.54 11.14 -37.63
CA PRO A 476 16.50 11.49 -39.06
C PRO A 476 15.24 12.27 -39.50
N ALA A 477 14.17 12.25 -38.69
CA ALA A 477 12.92 12.94 -38.98
C ALA A 477 13.05 14.47 -38.91
N LEU A 478 13.85 15.01 -37.98
CA LEU A 478 14.05 16.46 -37.83
C LEU A 478 14.86 17.05 -39.00
N VAL A 479 15.92 16.37 -39.40
CA VAL A 479 16.73 16.74 -40.58
C VAL A 479 15.86 16.74 -41.84
N SER A 480 15.01 15.72 -42.00
CA SER A 480 14.08 15.62 -43.13
C SER A 480 13.06 16.77 -43.16
N ARG A 481 12.54 17.19 -42.00
CA ARG A 481 11.60 18.31 -41.88
C ARG A 481 12.27 19.66 -42.21
N LEU A 482 13.48 19.90 -41.70
CA LEU A 482 14.25 21.12 -42.02
C LEU A 482 14.61 21.21 -43.51
N GLN A 483 14.97 20.08 -44.13
CA GLN A 483 15.24 20.02 -45.57
C GLN A 483 13.99 20.31 -46.41
N ALA A 484 12.80 19.92 -45.94
CA ALA A 484 11.55 20.24 -46.61
C ALA A 484 11.23 21.75 -46.51
N SER A 485 11.42 22.36 -45.35
CA SER A 485 11.21 23.79 -45.11
C SER A 485 12.20 24.71 -45.84
N LEU A 486 13.39 24.20 -46.22
CA LEU A 486 14.38 24.95 -47.02
C LEU A 486 14.13 24.91 -48.54
N ARG A 487 13.19 24.07 -49.01
CA ARG A 487 12.88 23.88 -50.44
C ARG A 487 11.67 24.67 -50.93
N THR A 488 10.87 25.19 -50.00
CA THR A 488 9.91 26.27 -50.21
C THR A 488 10.61 27.59 -50.01
#